data_AF-A0A6N6SGB7-F1
#
_entry.id   AF-A0A6N6SGB7-F1
#
_cell.length_a   1.000
_cell.length_b   1.000
_cell.length_c   1.000
_cell.angle_alpha   90.00
_cell.angle_beta   90.00
_cell.angle_gamma   90.00
#
_symmetry.space_group_name_H-M   'P 1'
#
loop_
_entity.id
_entity.type
_entity.pdbx_description
1 polymer ?
#
loop_
_entity_poly.entity_id
_entity_poly.type
_entity_poly.pdbx_seq_one_letter_code
_entity_poly.pdbx_strand_id
1 'polypeptide(L)'
;MTNLRELRAMLDWHLGSAHWLFIHIPKNAGVSIRKAPELSGRIVSAEAYFYRSRAQVREVRAAMAAKGEHHGIQHARWRDLDPKVTARLAAVAIVRNPWARTVSRWRFARLVAAQGKSDPADAPERFEAFLEQRHLYGHEPFFWHRAIKGWYPQADYVTDEAGEVRADLLRFEHLDRDSTRYFGLAAPLRRRNATAATRLDYRDVYDARTIQIVADWYARDIELFDFDFDTPARRHTRYDD
;
A
#
# COMPACT_ATOMS: atom_id res chain seq x y z
N MET A 1 -0.58 20.87 13.16
CA MET A 1 -2.03 20.94 13.44
C MET A 1 -2.67 19.63 13.01
N THR A 2 -3.51 19.07 13.88
CA THR A 2 -4.30 17.86 13.64
C THR A 2 -5.38 18.18 12.60
N ASN A 3 -5.47 17.41 11.52
CA ASN A 3 -6.49 17.62 10.50
C ASN A 3 -7.80 16.88 10.85
N LEU A 4 -8.92 17.23 10.19
CA LEU A 4 -10.23 16.62 10.46
C LEU A 4 -10.24 15.08 10.34
N ARG A 5 -9.47 14.52 9.39
CA ARG A 5 -9.38 13.07 9.21
C ARG A 5 -8.69 12.41 10.40
N GLU A 6 -7.60 13.02 10.88
CA GLU A 6 -6.88 12.55 12.06
C GLU A 6 -7.72 12.67 13.32
N LEU A 7 -8.44 13.78 13.52
CA LEU A 7 -9.37 13.93 14.64
C LEU A 7 -10.46 12.86 14.63
N ARG A 8 -11.04 12.57 13.46
CA ARG A 8 -12.05 11.52 13.32
C ARG A 8 -11.47 10.14 13.65
N ALA A 9 -10.30 9.81 13.11
CA ALA A 9 -9.63 8.55 13.40
C ALA A 9 -9.32 8.40 14.90
N MET A 10 -8.87 9.48 15.55
CA MET A 10 -8.67 9.51 17.00
C MET A 10 -9.98 9.27 17.76
N LEU A 11 -11.07 9.95 17.39
CA LEU A 11 -12.37 9.76 18.03
C LEU A 11 -12.85 8.31 17.88
N ASP A 12 -12.81 7.76 16.67
CA ASP A 12 -13.25 6.40 16.40
C ASP A 12 -12.43 5.36 17.22
N TRP A 13 -11.13 5.60 17.37
CA TRP A 13 -10.27 4.76 18.21
C TRP A 13 -10.56 4.91 19.71
N HIS A 14 -10.69 6.12 20.24
CA HIS A 14 -10.95 6.34 21.67
C HIS A 14 -12.32 5.78 22.08
N LEU A 15 -13.35 6.05 21.28
CA LEU A 15 -14.72 5.57 21.50
C LEU A 15 -14.87 4.06 21.26
N GLY A 16 -13.89 3.41 20.64
CA GLY A 16 -13.91 1.97 20.38
C GLY A 16 -14.84 1.56 19.22
N SER A 17 -15.29 2.50 18.39
CA SER A 17 -16.03 2.18 17.16
C SER A 17 -15.12 1.60 16.08
N ALA A 18 -13.83 1.98 16.07
CA ALA A 18 -12.84 1.38 15.19
C ALA A 18 -12.45 -0.02 15.69
N HIS A 19 -12.56 -1.01 14.82
CA HIS A 19 -12.15 -2.40 15.08
C HIS A 19 -10.88 -2.77 14.31
N TRP A 20 -10.63 -2.09 13.18
CA TRP A 20 -9.54 -2.42 12.27
C TRP A 20 -8.55 -1.28 12.09
N LEU A 21 -7.27 -1.66 12.02
CA LEU A 21 -6.17 -0.79 11.63
C LEU A 21 -5.73 -1.16 10.22
N PHE A 22 -6.01 -0.30 9.25
CA PHE A 22 -5.61 -0.50 7.87
C PHE A 22 -4.15 -0.12 7.64
N ILE A 23 -3.30 -1.11 7.42
CA ILE A 23 -1.92 -0.94 6.97
C ILE A 23 -1.95 -0.70 5.46
N HIS A 24 -1.94 0.58 5.08
CA HIS A 24 -2.17 0.99 3.70
C HIS A 24 -0.89 0.88 2.86
N ILE A 25 -0.69 -0.28 2.24
CA ILE A 25 0.37 -0.49 1.26
C ILE A 25 0.05 0.30 -0.02
N PRO A 26 0.96 1.15 -0.54
CA PRO A 26 0.70 1.89 -1.76
C PRO A 26 0.39 0.97 -2.94
N LYS A 27 -0.66 1.33 -3.69
CA LYS A 27 -1.18 0.65 -4.91
C LYS A 27 -1.91 -0.68 -4.72
N ASN A 28 -2.33 -0.97 -3.48
CA ASN A 28 -3.08 -2.18 -3.13
C ASN A 28 -4.52 -1.86 -2.71
N ALA A 29 -5.29 -1.20 -3.58
CA ALA A 29 -6.70 -0.85 -3.35
C ALA A 29 -7.03 0.04 -2.13
N GLY A 30 -6.05 0.68 -1.49
CA GLY A 30 -6.33 1.45 -0.27
C GLY A 30 -7.26 2.65 -0.44
N VAL A 31 -7.45 3.19 -1.65
CA VAL A 31 -8.51 4.19 -1.89
C VAL A 31 -9.91 3.58 -1.81
N SER A 32 -10.09 2.33 -2.28
CA SER A 32 -11.38 1.62 -2.19
C SER A 32 -11.76 1.38 -0.74
N ILE A 33 -10.81 0.89 0.08
CA ILE A 33 -11.02 0.65 1.52
C ILE A 33 -11.30 1.95 2.27
N ARG A 34 -10.45 2.98 2.15
CA ARG A 34 -10.58 4.21 2.93
C ARG A 34 -11.80 5.07 2.56
N LYS A 35 -12.34 4.91 1.34
CA LYS A 35 -13.52 5.66 0.86
C LYS A 35 -14.79 4.81 0.83
N ALA A 36 -14.77 3.61 1.41
CA ALA A 36 -15.94 2.76 1.59
C ALA A 36 -16.81 3.31 2.73
N PRO A 37 -18.05 3.76 2.45
CA PRO A 37 -18.97 4.20 3.51
C PRO A 37 -19.24 3.09 4.55
N GLU A 38 -19.28 1.83 4.11
CA GLU A 38 -19.56 0.63 4.92
C GLU A 38 -18.49 0.36 6.00
N LEU A 39 -17.29 0.92 5.80
CA LEU A 39 -16.17 0.82 6.74
C LEU A 39 -15.97 2.10 7.56
N SER A 40 -16.72 3.17 7.26
CA SER A 40 -16.57 4.46 7.94
C SER A 40 -16.80 4.32 9.44
N GLY A 41 -15.88 4.81 10.25
CA GLY A 41 -15.92 4.69 11.71
C GLY A 41 -15.47 3.34 12.27
N ARG A 42 -15.42 2.29 11.44
CA ARG A 42 -15.00 0.93 11.84
C ARG A 42 -13.53 0.65 11.52
N ILE A 43 -12.97 1.36 10.55
CA ILE A 43 -11.57 1.24 10.13
C ILE A 43 -10.83 2.57 10.26
N VAL A 44 -9.62 2.52 10.80
CA VAL A 44 -8.69 3.66 10.83
C VAL A 44 -7.44 3.33 10.02
N SER A 45 -6.77 4.35 9.47
CA SER A 45 -5.45 4.21 8.87
C SER A 45 -4.40 4.87 9.76
N ALA A 46 -3.12 4.70 9.42
CA ALA A 46 -2.05 5.45 10.08
C ALA A 46 -2.28 6.97 9.99
N GLU A 47 -2.20 7.63 11.13
CA GLU A 47 -2.20 9.09 11.29
C GLU A 47 -1.08 9.47 12.24
N ALA A 48 -0.66 10.74 12.26
CA ALA A 48 0.49 11.17 13.06
C ALA A 48 0.34 10.84 14.56
N TYR A 49 -0.88 10.88 15.08
CA TYR A 49 -1.21 10.46 16.45
C TYR A 49 -0.93 8.97 16.73
N PHE A 50 -1.03 8.08 15.74
CA PHE A 50 -0.87 6.63 15.90
C PHE A 50 0.57 6.13 15.73
N TYR A 51 1.51 7.00 15.37
CA TYR A 51 2.93 6.64 15.30
C TYR A 51 3.52 6.44 16.70
N ARG A 52 4.47 5.51 16.82
CA ARG A 52 5.22 5.30 18.07
C ARG A 52 6.05 6.53 18.48
N SER A 53 6.45 7.34 17.50
CA SER A 53 7.31 8.51 17.73
C SER A 53 6.85 9.74 16.95
N ARG A 54 6.60 10.84 17.67
CA ARG A 54 6.38 12.15 17.04
C ARG A 54 7.64 12.66 16.33
N ALA A 55 8.83 12.23 16.74
CA ALA A 55 10.07 12.57 16.05
C ALA A 55 10.11 11.95 14.66
N GLN A 56 9.76 10.67 14.55
CA GLN A 56 9.65 9.97 13.26
C GLN A 56 8.66 10.68 12.31
N VAL A 57 7.51 11.15 12.80
CA VAL A 57 6.57 11.92 11.98
C VAL A 57 7.19 13.22 11.47
N ARG A 58 7.99 13.92 12.29
CA ARG A 58 8.71 15.13 11.87
C ARG A 58 9.78 14.83 10.84
N GLU A 59 10.53 13.74 11.03
CA GLU A 59 11.56 13.28 10.09
C GLU A 59 10.96 12.93 8.72
N VAL A 60 9.87 12.15 8.69
CA VAL A 60 9.15 11.85 7.44
C VAL A 60 8.71 13.14 6.74
N ARG A 61 8.11 14.08 7.48
CA ARG A 61 7.67 15.37 6.90
C ARG A 61 8.85 16.18 6.37
N ALA A 62 9.95 16.27 7.11
CA ALA A 62 11.14 17.02 6.72
C ALA A 62 11.81 16.41 5.48
N ALA A 63 12.00 15.10 5.46
CA ALA A 63 12.58 14.38 4.32
C ALA A 63 11.73 14.55 3.06
N MET A 64 10.41 14.43 3.18
CA MET A 64 9.50 14.61 2.04
C MET A 64 9.47 16.07 1.56
N ALA A 65 9.39 17.05 2.48
CA ALA A 65 9.43 18.46 2.11
C ALA A 65 10.74 18.85 1.39
N ALA A 66 11.89 18.36 1.86
CA ALA A 66 13.19 18.60 1.24
C ALA A 66 13.31 18.03 -0.19
N LYS A 67 12.45 17.07 -0.55
CA LYS A 67 12.39 16.46 -1.88
C LYS A 67 11.21 16.96 -2.72
N GLY A 68 10.43 17.93 -2.24
CA GLY A 68 9.24 18.43 -2.92
C GLY A 68 8.08 17.42 -2.93
N GLU A 69 8.08 16.50 -1.96
CA GLU A 69 7.22 15.33 -1.93
C GLU A 69 6.10 15.45 -0.87
N HIS A 70 4.90 14.97 -1.19
CA HIS A 70 3.84 14.79 -0.19
C HIS A 70 4.23 13.75 0.87
N HIS A 71 3.93 14.04 2.14
CA HIS A 71 4.43 13.30 3.30
C HIS A 71 3.97 11.82 3.40
N GLY A 72 2.79 11.48 2.87
CA GLY A 72 2.33 10.08 2.77
C GLY A 72 2.17 9.32 4.09
N ILE A 73 1.88 10.02 5.20
CA ILE A 73 1.83 9.46 6.58
C ILE A 73 0.92 8.23 6.71
N GLN A 74 -0.10 8.11 5.86
CA GLN A 74 -1.04 6.99 5.90
C GLN A 74 -0.41 5.67 5.44
N HIS A 75 0.78 5.71 4.81
CA HIS A 75 1.54 4.56 4.34
C HIS A 75 2.60 4.10 5.34
N ALA A 76 2.39 4.36 6.63
CA ALA A 76 3.21 3.81 7.70
C ALA A 76 3.20 2.27 7.68
N ARG A 77 4.33 1.67 8.03
CA ARG A 77 4.43 0.22 8.25
C ARG A 77 3.83 -0.10 9.62
N TRP A 78 3.41 -1.34 9.84
CA TRP A 78 2.89 -1.79 11.13
C TRP A 78 3.88 -1.48 12.27
N ARG A 79 5.18 -1.73 12.02
CA ARG A 79 6.26 -1.42 12.97
C ARG A 79 6.53 0.08 13.19
N ASP A 80 5.94 0.98 12.42
CA ASP A 80 6.06 2.43 12.68
C ASP A 80 4.98 2.91 13.68
N LEU A 81 4.03 2.06 14.04
CA LEU A 81 2.86 2.41 14.85
C LEU A 81 3.08 2.08 16.33
N ASP A 82 2.35 2.83 17.18
CA ASP A 82 2.40 2.71 18.63
C ASP A 82 1.71 1.40 19.08
N PRO A 83 2.36 0.58 19.94
CA PRO A 83 1.76 -0.63 20.49
C PRO A 83 0.39 -0.44 21.13
N LYS A 84 0.09 0.75 21.70
CA LYS A 84 -1.25 1.04 22.26
C LYS A 84 -2.35 0.99 21.19
N VAL A 85 -1.99 1.23 19.93
CA VAL A 85 -2.91 1.20 18.79
C VAL A 85 -2.96 -0.21 18.21
N THR A 86 -1.79 -0.81 17.92
CA THR A 86 -1.72 -2.13 17.29
C THR A 86 -2.19 -3.26 18.19
N ALA A 87 -2.13 -3.12 19.52
CA ALA A 87 -2.68 -4.09 20.46
C ALA A 87 -4.21 -4.01 20.62
N ARG A 88 -4.83 -2.88 20.25
CA ARG A 88 -6.29 -2.66 20.41
C ARG A 88 -7.08 -2.94 19.13
N LEU A 89 -6.43 -2.87 17.97
CA LEU A 89 -7.09 -2.99 16.66
C LEU A 89 -6.55 -4.19 15.90
N ALA A 90 -7.43 -4.91 15.21
CA ALA A 90 -7.00 -5.94 14.26
C ALA A 90 -6.36 -5.27 13.04
N ALA A 91 -5.06 -5.44 12.86
CA ALA A 91 -4.35 -4.92 11.71
C ALA A 91 -4.74 -5.70 10.45
N VAL A 92 -5.07 -4.99 9.38
CA VAL A 92 -5.44 -5.59 8.08
C VAL A 92 -4.69 -4.89 6.97
N ALA A 93 -4.18 -5.66 6.01
CA ALA A 93 -3.52 -5.15 4.82
C ALA A 93 -4.04 -5.86 3.57
N ILE A 94 -3.86 -5.24 2.42
CA ILE A 94 -4.09 -5.88 1.13
C ILE A 94 -2.72 -6.07 0.49
N VAL A 95 -2.39 -7.30 0.11
CA VAL A 95 -1.21 -7.62 -0.70
C VAL A 95 -1.65 -7.84 -2.15
N ARG A 96 -0.75 -7.55 -3.09
CA ARG A 96 -0.99 -7.64 -4.53
C ARG A 96 0.20 -8.30 -5.18
N ASN A 97 -0.05 -9.09 -6.23
CA ASN A 97 0.99 -9.64 -7.08
C ASN A 97 2.02 -8.53 -7.46
N PRO A 98 3.33 -8.74 -7.21
CA PRO A 98 4.33 -7.68 -7.31
C PRO A 98 4.51 -7.16 -8.76
N TRP A 99 4.35 -8.03 -9.76
CA TRP A 99 4.34 -7.63 -11.17
C TRP A 99 3.14 -6.75 -11.51
N ALA A 100 1.93 -7.19 -11.15
CA ALA A 100 0.71 -6.39 -11.34
C ALA A 100 0.75 -5.05 -10.58
N ARG A 101 1.33 -5.03 -9.37
CA ARG A 101 1.54 -3.82 -8.57
C ARG A 101 2.51 -2.85 -9.24
N THR A 102 3.58 -3.36 -9.86
CA THR A 102 4.61 -2.53 -10.54
C THR A 102 4.04 -1.86 -11.78
N VAL A 103 3.30 -2.59 -12.63
CA VAL A 103 2.59 -1.99 -13.79
C VAL A 103 1.53 -0.97 -13.33
N SER A 104 0.84 -1.24 -12.22
CA SER A 104 -0.11 -0.29 -11.61
C SER A 104 0.57 1.01 -11.14
N ARG A 105 1.82 0.95 -10.67
CA ARG A 105 2.62 2.14 -10.32
C ARG A 105 3.02 2.91 -11.58
N TRP A 106 3.55 2.24 -12.59
CA TRP A 106 3.95 2.84 -13.86
C TRP A 106 2.78 3.57 -14.55
N ARG A 107 1.63 2.90 -14.69
CA ARG A 107 0.41 3.53 -15.26
C ARG A 107 -0.07 4.72 -14.44
N PHE A 108 0.06 4.65 -13.11
CA PHE A 108 -0.33 5.74 -12.25
C PHE A 108 0.61 6.94 -12.35
N ALA A 109 1.92 6.72 -12.48
CA ALA A 109 2.88 7.79 -12.75
C ALA A 109 2.50 8.57 -14.01
N ARG A 110 2.23 7.86 -15.11
CA ARG A 110 1.78 8.45 -16.38
C ARG A 110 0.47 9.20 -16.27
N LEU A 111 -0.51 8.65 -15.53
CA LEU A 111 -1.79 9.32 -15.29
C LEU A 111 -1.62 10.64 -14.52
N VAL A 112 -0.78 10.65 -13.48
CA VAL A 112 -0.56 11.84 -12.64
C VAL A 112 0.24 12.90 -13.40
N ALA A 113 1.23 12.49 -14.21
CA ALA A 113 1.98 13.39 -15.09
C ALA A 113 1.07 14.02 -16.16
N ALA A 114 0.20 13.23 -16.81
CA ALA A 114 -0.77 13.74 -17.77
C ALA A 114 -1.78 14.74 -17.15
N GLN A 115 -1.97 14.71 -15.83
CA GLN A 115 -2.79 15.67 -15.09
C GLN A 115 -2.01 16.89 -14.59
N GLY A 116 -0.71 17.00 -14.90
CA GLY A 116 0.15 18.09 -14.43
C GLY A 116 0.43 18.05 -12.92
N LYS A 117 0.30 16.87 -12.29
CA LYS A 117 0.41 16.69 -10.83
C LYS A 117 1.73 16.06 -10.37
N SER A 118 2.62 15.74 -11.30
CA SER A 118 3.96 15.24 -11.04
C SER A 118 4.90 15.69 -12.16
N ASP A 119 6.19 15.66 -11.88
CA ASP A 119 7.23 15.87 -12.89
C ASP A 119 7.09 14.79 -14.00
N PRO A 120 7.06 15.15 -15.28
CA PRO A 120 7.11 14.19 -16.38
C PRO A 120 8.30 13.21 -16.30
N ALA A 121 9.42 13.63 -15.72
CA ALA A 121 10.59 12.77 -15.49
C ALA A 121 10.28 11.57 -14.57
N ASP A 122 9.28 11.70 -13.68
CA ASP A 122 8.84 10.62 -12.81
C ASP A 122 7.92 9.61 -13.52
N ALA A 123 7.53 9.87 -14.77
CA ALA A 123 6.57 9.10 -15.53
C ALA A 123 7.12 8.66 -16.90
N PRO A 124 8.22 7.87 -16.92
CA PRO A 124 8.81 7.43 -18.17
C PRO A 124 7.79 6.67 -19.03
N GLU A 125 7.85 6.92 -20.33
CA GLU A 125 6.95 6.28 -21.30
C GLU A 125 7.21 4.78 -21.40
N ARG A 126 8.46 4.35 -21.34
CA ARG A 126 8.84 2.94 -21.39
C ARG A 126 8.81 2.29 -20.01
N PHE A 127 8.29 1.06 -19.94
CA PHE A 127 8.23 0.31 -18.68
C PHE A 127 9.62 -0.02 -18.14
N GLU A 128 10.58 -0.33 -19.00
CA GLU A 128 11.95 -0.63 -18.61
C GLU A 128 12.63 0.58 -17.95
N ALA A 129 12.43 1.78 -18.49
CA ALA A 129 12.94 3.01 -17.88
C ALA A 129 12.27 3.30 -16.53
N PHE A 130 11.00 2.90 -16.35
CA PHE A 130 10.35 2.94 -15.03
C PHE A 130 11.03 2.00 -14.03
N LEU A 131 11.37 0.77 -14.46
CA LEU A 131 12.07 -0.19 -13.58
C LEU A 131 13.41 0.36 -13.10
N GLU A 132 14.15 1.11 -13.90
CA GLU A 132 15.46 1.68 -13.49
C GLU A 132 15.36 2.69 -12.35
N GLN A 133 14.20 3.30 -12.12
CA GLN A 133 13.96 4.16 -10.97
C GLN A 133 14.13 3.42 -9.63
N ARG A 134 14.11 2.08 -9.61
CA ARG A 134 14.40 1.27 -8.42
C ARG A 134 15.79 1.56 -7.85
N HIS A 135 16.77 1.82 -8.71
CA HIS A 135 18.14 2.15 -8.30
C HIS A 135 18.25 3.56 -7.71
N LEU A 136 17.36 4.46 -8.11
CA LEU A 136 17.34 5.83 -7.61
C LEU A 136 16.61 5.94 -6.27
N TYR A 137 15.52 5.20 -6.10
CA TYR A 137 14.58 5.41 -4.99
C TYR A 137 14.44 4.22 -4.04
N GLY A 138 15.02 3.07 -4.37
CA GLY A 138 14.94 1.82 -3.60
C GLY A 138 15.53 1.88 -2.21
N HIS A 139 16.44 2.81 -1.98
CA HIS A 139 17.13 2.98 -0.70
C HIS A 139 16.90 4.37 -0.10
N GLU A 140 16.05 5.19 -0.71
CA GLU A 140 15.78 6.56 -0.26
C GLU A 140 14.98 6.57 1.05
N PRO A 141 15.50 7.16 2.13
CA PRO A 141 14.83 7.17 3.43
C PRO A 141 13.37 7.63 3.32
N PHE A 142 12.47 6.87 3.96
CA PHE A 142 11.02 7.13 4.00
C PHE A 142 10.28 6.99 2.67
N PHE A 143 10.91 6.56 1.57
CA PHE A 143 10.22 6.43 0.28
C PHE A 143 9.19 5.29 0.24
N TRP A 144 9.14 4.40 1.23
CA TRP A 144 7.99 3.50 1.42
C TRP A 144 6.66 4.25 1.62
N HIS A 145 6.71 5.53 2.00
CA HIS A 145 5.52 6.39 2.05
C HIS A 145 4.97 6.77 0.65
N ARG A 146 5.64 6.38 -0.45
CA ARG A 146 5.37 6.87 -1.79
C ARG A 146 4.70 5.84 -2.69
N ALA A 147 3.65 6.28 -3.39
CA ALA A 147 2.94 5.43 -4.35
C ALA A 147 3.72 5.18 -5.64
N ILE A 148 4.37 6.20 -6.21
CA ILE A 148 5.11 6.08 -7.48
C ILE A 148 6.56 5.70 -7.22
N LYS A 149 7.26 6.42 -6.35
CA LYS A 149 8.71 6.23 -6.08
C LYS A 149 9.02 5.19 -4.99
N GLY A 150 8.02 4.58 -4.35
CA GLY A 150 8.24 3.61 -3.29
C GLY A 150 8.57 2.21 -3.82
N TRP A 151 9.86 1.88 -3.90
CA TRP A 151 10.39 0.58 -4.35
C TRP A 151 10.63 -0.42 -3.22
N TYR A 152 9.79 -0.38 -2.19
CA TYR A 152 9.92 -1.24 -1.00
C TYR A 152 9.00 -2.47 -1.10
N PRO A 153 9.45 -3.65 -0.62
CA PRO A 153 8.63 -4.85 -0.49
C PRO A 153 7.37 -4.60 0.35
N GLN A 154 6.27 -5.27 0.00
CA GLN A 154 5.04 -5.29 0.76
C GLN A 154 5.24 -5.92 2.15
N ALA A 155 6.14 -6.90 2.24
CA ALA A 155 6.55 -7.53 3.48
C ALA A 155 6.97 -6.51 4.56
N ASP A 156 7.67 -5.44 4.19
CA ASP A 156 8.15 -4.43 5.13
C ASP A 156 7.00 -3.68 5.84
N TYR A 157 5.83 -3.61 5.21
CA TYR A 157 4.67 -2.91 5.76
C TYR A 157 3.96 -3.73 6.82
N VAL A 158 4.00 -5.06 6.71
CA VAL A 158 3.15 -5.95 7.51
C VAL A 158 3.93 -6.78 8.52
N THR A 159 5.27 -6.76 8.45
CA THR A 159 6.13 -7.50 9.38
C THR A 159 6.69 -6.62 10.48
N ASP A 160 6.88 -7.20 11.65
CA ASP A 160 7.61 -6.58 12.77
C ASP A 160 9.14 -6.67 12.58
N GLU A 161 9.87 -6.32 13.63
CA GLU A 161 11.33 -6.39 13.70
C GLU A 161 11.87 -7.83 13.67
N ALA A 162 11.08 -8.84 14.05
CA ALA A 162 11.44 -10.26 13.99
C ALA A 162 11.13 -10.89 12.62
N GLY A 163 10.39 -10.19 11.75
CA GLY A 163 9.98 -10.69 10.45
C GLY A 163 8.60 -11.37 10.45
N GLU A 164 7.90 -11.38 11.58
CA GLU A 164 6.59 -12.01 11.72
C GLU A 164 5.50 -11.14 11.11
N VAL A 165 4.57 -11.74 10.37
CA VAL A 165 3.42 -11.03 9.78
C VAL A 165 2.44 -10.65 10.89
N ARG A 166 2.18 -9.34 11.05
CA ARG A 166 1.35 -8.76 12.11
C ARG A 166 0.00 -8.22 11.63
N ALA A 167 -0.38 -8.46 10.38
CA ALA A 167 -1.65 -8.05 9.82
C ALA A 167 -2.37 -9.24 9.16
N ASP A 168 -3.69 -9.28 9.26
CA ASP A 168 -4.51 -10.14 8.41
C ASP A 168 -4.39 -9.67 6.95
N LEU A 169 -3.91 -10.55 6.06
CA LEU A 169 -3.62 -10.20 4.67
C LEU A 169 -4.76 -10.63 3.74
N LEU A 170 -5.35 -9.67 3.04
CA LEU A 170 -6.33 -9.89 1.98
C LEU A 170 -5.66 -9.84 0.61
N ARG A 171 -6.13 -10.64 -0.34
CA ARG A 171 -5.55 -10.71 -1.69
C ARG A 171 -6.21 -9.69 -2.60
N PHE A 172 -5.42 -8.85 -3.28
CA PHE A 172 -5.94 -7.86 -4.22
C PHE A 172 -6.67 -8.53 -5.39
N GLU A 173 -6.13 -9.64 -5.88
CA GLU A 173 -6.68 -10.43 -6.98
C GLU A 173 -8.06 -11.01 -6.62
N HIS A 174 -8.30 -11.27 -5.33
CA HIS A 174 -9.58 -11.73 -4.77
C HIS A 174 -10.28 -10.66 -3.92
N LEU A 175 -9.98 -9.36 -4.14
CA LEU A 175 -10.38 -8.28 -3.24
C LEU A 175 -11.87 -8.26 -2.94
N ASP A 176 -12.70 -8.48 -3.96
CA ASP A 176 -14.15 -8.44 -3.81
C ASP A 176 -14.62 -9.54 -2.84
N ARG A 177 -14.11 -10.77 -2.99
CA ARG A 177 -14.41 -11.89 -2.10
C ARG A 177 -13.82 -11.69 -0.71
N ASP A 178 -12.50 -11.46 -0.64
CA ASP A 178 -11.74 -11.38 0.59
C ASP A 178 -12.23 -10.21 1.48
N SER A 179 -12.46 -9.02 0.90
CA SER A 179 -12.95 -7.87 1.68
C SER A 179 -14.41 -8.02 2.11
N THR A 180 -15.28 -8.59 1.27
CA THR A 180 -16.68 -8.86 1.64
C THR A 180 -16.74 -9.79 2.84
N ARG A 181 -15.99 -10.89 2.79
CA ARG A 181 -15.94 -11.89 3.87
C ARG A 181 -15.31 -11.31 5.14
N TYR A 182 -14.19 -10.58 5.01
CA TYR A 182 -13.44 -10.09 6.17
C TYR A 182 -14.18 -9.00 6.95
N PHE A 183 -14.81 -8.06 6.25
CA PHE A 183 -15.51 -6.94 6.90
C PHE A 183 -17.01 -7.20 7.15
N GLY A 184 -17.53 -8.36 6.72
CA GLY A 184 -18.95 -8.71 6.84
C GLY A 184 -19.84 -7.78 6.01
N LEU A 185 -19.47 -7.55 4.75
CA LEU A 185 -20.20 -6.65 3.85
C LEU A 185 -21.34 -7.38 3.15
N ALA A 186 -22.42 -6.67 2.85
CA ALA A 186 -23.54 -7.23 2.08
C ALA A 186 -23.22 -7.37 0.58
N ALA A 187 -22.23 -6.61 0.08
CA ALA A 187 -21.79 -6.64 -1.30
C ALA A 187 -20.30 -6.23 -1.40
N PRO A 188 -19.62 -6.57 -2.50
CA PRO A 188 -18.27 -6.10 -2.76
C PRO A 188 -18.12 -4.59 -2.72
N LEU A 189 -17.00 -4.13 -2.19
CA LEU A 189 -16.65 -2.70 -2.16
C LEU A 189 -16.56 -2.14 -3.59
N ARG A 190 -17.10 -0.94 -3.79
CA ARG A 190 -16.94 -0.24 -5.06
C ARG A 190 -15.46 -0.03 -5.38
N ARG A 191 -14.98 -0.70 -6.44
CA ARG A 191 -13.62 -0.47 -6.96
C ARG A 191 -13.45 0.98 -7.40
N ARG A 192 -12.59 1.72 -6.70
CA ARG A 192 -12.22 3.10 -7.07
C ARG A 192 -10.86 3.10 -7.75
N ASN A 193 -10.72 3.87 -8.83
CA ASN A 193 -9.55 3.91 -9.70
C ASN A 193 -9.27 2.62 -10.49
N ALA A 194 -10.29 1.81 -10.77
CA ALA A 194 -10.20 0.86 -11.87
C ALA A 194 -9.97 1.72 -13.13
N THR A 195 -8.79 1.61 -13.75
CA THR A 195 -8.46 2.38 -14.95
C THR A 195 -9.38 1.91 -16.07
N ALA A 196 -10.57 2.51 -16.16
CA ALA A 196 -11.62 2.16 -17.11
C ALA A 196 -11.21 2.41 -18.57
N ALA A 197 -10.02 2.96 -18.83
CA ALA A 197 -9.62 3.46 -20.14
C ALA A 197 -8.69 2.52 -20.94
N THR A 198 -8.06 1.50 -20.35
CA THR A 198 -7.24 0.55 -21.13
C THR A 198 -7.20 -0.81 -20.47
N ARG A 199 -7.72 -1.82 -21.18
CA ARG A 199 -7.76 -3.25 -20.83
C ARG A 199 -6.36 -3.91 -20.95
N LEU A 200 -5.29 -3.15 -20.73
CA LEU A 200 -3.93 -3.65 -20.73
C LEU A 200 -3.79 -4.60 -19.53
N ASP A 201 -3.70 -5.89 -19.82
CA ASP A 201 -3.26 -6.87 -18.84
C ASP A 201 -1.80 -6.54 -18.49
N TYR A 202 -1.44 -6.64 -17.22
CA TYR A 202 -0.06 -6.39 -16.82
C TYR A 202 0.88 -7.43 -17.45
N ARG A 203 0.38 -8.64 -17.73
CA ARG A 203 1.15 -9.73 -18.34
C ARG A 203 1.71 -9.33 -19.71
N ASP A 204 0.93 -8.58 -20.48
CA ASP A 204 1.31 -8.11 -21.83
C ASP A 204 2.41 -7.03 -21.81
N VAL A 205 2.74 -6.47 -20.64
CA VAL A 205 3.79 -5.45 -20.48
C VAL A 205 5.17 -6.07 -20.32
N TYR A 206 5.22 -7.35 -19.94
CA TYR A 206 6.44 -8.01 -19.52
C TYR A 206 7.07 -8.85 -20.63
N ASP A 207 8.40 -8.86 -20.65
CA ASP A 207 9.24 -9.86 -21.30
C ASP A 207 9.97 -10.70 -20.23
N ALA A 208 10.65 -11.78 -20.63
CA ALA A 208 11.35 -12.66 -19.69
C ALA A 208 12.35 -11.90 -18.79
N ARG A 209 13.02 -10.88 -19.34
CA ARG A 209 14.02 -10.10 -18.60
C ARG A 209 13.37 -9.22 -17.53
N THR A 210 12.31 -8.50 -17.88
CA THR A 210 11.61 -7.59 -16.96
C THR A 210 10.81 -8.34 -15.91
N ILE A 211 10.35 -9.58 -16.20
CA ILE A 211 9.82 -10.49 -15.18
C ILE A 211 10.87 -10.75 -14.13
N GLN A 212 12.08 -11.13 -14.55
CA GLN A 212 13.17 -11.46 -13.63
C GLN A 212 13.62 -10.24 -12.81
N ILE A 213 13.70 -9.05 -13.42
CA ILE A 213 14.05 -7.81 -12.69
C ILE A 213 13.09 -7.57 -11.51
N VAL A 214 11.79 -7.75 -11.73
CA VAL A 214 10.78 -7.57 -10.67
C VAL A 214 10.83 -8.73 -9.67
N ALA A 215 11.11 -9.95 -10.14
CA ALA A 215 11.27 -11.12 -9.28
C ALA A 215 12.44 -10.93 -8.30
N ASP A 216 13.60 -10.52 -8.80
CA ASP A 216 14.80 -10.29 -7.97
C ASP A 216 14.57 -9.15 -6.99
N TRP A 217 13.99 -8.04 -7.45
CA TRP A 217 13.79 -6.86 -6.60
C TRP A 217 12.77 -7.10 -5.48
N TYR A 218 11.74 -7.90 -5.75
CA TYR A 218 10.68 -8.24 -4.81
C TYR A 218 10.74 -9.69 -4.32
N ALA A 219 11.93 -10.30 -4.32
CA ALA A 219 12.14 -11.69 -3.89
C ALA A 219 11.53 -11.95 -2.51
N ARG A 220 11.70 -11.01 -1.58
CA ARG A 220 11.09 -11.10 -0.23
C ARG A 220 9.57 -11.20 -0.26
N ASP A 221 8.89 -10.46 -1.14
CA ASP A 221 7.43 -10.57 -1.26
C ASP A 221 7.04 -11.93 -1.85
N ILE A 222 7.78 -12.38 -2.87
CA ILE A 222 7.54 -13.65 -3.55
C ILE A 222 7.72 -14.81 -2.60
N GLU A 223 8.81 -14.84 -1.84
CA GLU A 223 9.11 -15.88 -0.86
C GLU A 223 8.11 -15.89 0.29
N LEU A 224 7.82 -14.72 0.87
CA LEU A 224 6.96 -14.62 2.06
C LEU A 224 5.49 -14.93 1.72
N PHE A 225 4.98 -14.44 0.59
CA PHE A 225 3.56 -14.59 0.23
C PHE A 225 3.30 -15.70 -0.79
N ASP A 226 4.36 -16.36 -1.26
CA ASP A 226 4.34 -17.42 -2.27
C ASP A 226 3.63 -16.96 -3.56
N PHE A 227 4.06 -15.82 -4.08
CA PHE A 227 3.58 -15.30 -5.37
C PHE A 227 4.26 -16.01 -6.55
N ASP A 228 3.50 -16.26 -7.60
CA ASP A 228 4.00 -16.52 -8.94
C ASP A 228 3.57 -15.39 -9.89
N PHE A 229 4.08 -15.34 -11.11
CA PHE A 229 3.86 -14.26 -12.07
C PHE A 229 2.36 -13.95 -12.28
N ASP A 230 1.51 -14.97 -12.30
CA ASP A 230 0.09 -14.86 -12.59
C ASP A 230 -0.85 -15.28 -11.45
N THR A 231 -0.32 -15.59 -10.28
CA THR A 231 -1.12 -16.03 -9.13
C THR A 231 -1.35 -14.91 -8.11
N PRO A 232 -2.45 -15.01 -7.32
CA PRO A 232 -2.54 -14.28 -6.05
C PRO A 232 -1.48 -14.78 -5.05
N ALA A 233 -1.40 -14.12 -3.88
CA ALA A 233 -0.66 -14.65 -2.74
C ALA A 233 -1.28 -15.99 -2.30
N ARG A 234 -0.41 -16.96 -1.96
CA ARG A 234 -0.79 -18.33 -1.56
C ARG A 234 -0.40 -18.66 -0.13
N ARG A 235 0.39 -17.81 0.54
CA ARG A 235 0.80 -17.97 1.95
C ARG A 235 0.59 -16.71 2.75
N HIS A 236 0.42 -16.89 4.07
CA HIS A 236 0.20 -15.83 5.06
C HIS A 236 -1.04 -14.96 4.76
N THR A 237 -1.97 -15.47 3.95
CA THR A 237 -3.25 -14.84 3.64
C THR A 237 -4.31 -15.23 4.64
N ARG A 238 -5.31 -14.38 4.83
CA ARG A 238 -6.43 -14.66 5.73
C ARG A 238 -7.32 -15.82 5.24
N TYR A 239 -7.31 -16.06 3.94
CA TYR A 239 -8.08 -17.08 3.27
C TYR A 239 -7.20 -17.78 2.24
N ASP A 240 -7.29 -19.10 2.19
CA ASP A 240 -6.43 -19.96 1.35
C ASP A 240 -7.21 -20.60 0.18
N ASP A 241 -8.50 -20.27 0.07
CA ASP A 241 -9.45 -20.70 -0.96
C ASP A 241 -9.41 -19.86 -2.25
#